data_AF-B8MSB6-F1
#
_entry.id   AF-B8MSB6-F1
#
_cell.length_a   1.000
_cell.length_b   1.000
_cell.length_c   1.000
_cell.angle_alpha   90.00
_cell.angle_beta   90.00
_cell.angle_gamma   90.00
#
_symmetry.space_group_name_H-M   'P 1'
#
loop_
_entity.id
_entity.type
_entity.pdbx_description
1 polymer ?
#
loop_
_entity_poly.entity_id
_entity_poly.type
_entity_poly.pdbx_seq_one_letter_code
_entity_poly.pdbx_strand_id
1 'polypeptide(L)'
;MVNEADILKAISDLESQKTPQYAKTARKYNLEPSTLRRRYKGQTVSNQEATSIHRKLLTDAQEEVLLHHISKLSSRGLPPTPQILRNLVVELLQHDVGECWIRRFCHRYHDRIDSVYLKAIDHSRKVADNSVHFEHFYNTLTEKVKKYRISPSNTYNFDEKGFNIGLCRTEKRIVSKSQLRSKKLLGAIQDGSIEFITLIACICANGIAIPPALIYQGESGDLQDTWLKDFDGSREKAYFATSEKGWTNEELRFLWLTKIFDPYTKTKAGNLKRLLLTDGHSGHVNLRFIEYCDQNNIILGILPLHSIHQLQPLDIGIFPPLAGAYSHEIDRLTQLSSGFSRITKASFWRLFYAVWKLTLTLQNIRSAFAALGIHPFNPPKVLNILKKKIPSPISSDIENKRKTPGSEKSDLSEATQLALKALQKYAVQNEILEHQQQGLVDALIGEKKRQKRGRPLGLIDKDNPGEAQFFSPGRIEAARQQIQNIELQKEQGKIEAANRRTQKAFARQQKAQEIQERRETRIREREEKRRQEELEKEQLRVAREAQKEVKRAKERPAKQVNTKKRRYSKVIESNEEVSSKRPKTGISRSGRAINLPIRFRD
;
A
#
# COMPACT_ATOMS: atom_id res chain seq x y z
N MET A 1 9.78 34.79 56.37
CA MET A 1 8.96 34.86 55.13
C MET A 1 7.90 35.91 55.35
N VAL A 2 7.73 36.85 54.42
CA VAL A 2 6.66 37.85 54.53
C VAL A 2 5.33 37.14 54.26
N ASN A 3 4.35 37.32 55.15
CA ASN A 3 3.04 36.69 55.04
C ASN A 3 2.20 37.44 53.99
N GLU A 4 1.83 36.76 52.90
CA GLU A 4 1.06 37.35 51.80
C GLU A 4 -0.30 37.89 52.27
N ALA A 5 -0.90 37.25 53.28
CA ALA A 5 -2.17 37.70 53.88
C ALA A 5 -2.05 39.08 54.54
N ASP A 6 -0.88 39.39 55.13
CA ASP A 6 -0.64 40.68 55.79
C ASP A 6 -0.35 41.78 54.76
N ILE A 7 0.25 41.43 53.61
CA ILE A 7 0.41 42.34 52.46
C ILE A 7 -0.96 42.70 51.87
N LEU A 8 -1.85 41.73 51.65
CA LEU A 8 -3.19 41.99 51.09
C LEU A 8 -4.04 42.85 52.03
N LYS A 9 -3.98 42.60 53.34
CA LYS A 9 -4.63 43.46 54.34
C LYS A 9 -4.06 44.88 54.34
N ALA A 10 -2.74 45.02 54.20
CA ALA A 10 -2.09 46.33 54.13
C ALA A 10 -2.41 47.09 52.83
N ILE A 11 -2.58 46.39 51.70
CA ILE A 11 -3.05 46.98 50.43
C ILE A 11 -4.48 47.48 50.58
N SER A 12 -5.38 46.68 51.16
CA SER A 12 -6.78 47.09 51.41
C SER A 12 -6.87 48.31 52.36
N ASP A 13 -6.01 48.38 53.39
CA ASP A 13 -5.90 49.56 54.26
C ASP A 13 -5.41 50.79 53.47
N LEU A 14 -4.41 50.64 52.60
CA LEU A 14 -3.94 51.73 51.72
C LEU A 14 -5.00 52.20 50.72
N GLU A 15 -5.82 51.30 50.17
CA GLU A 15 -6.93 51.61 49.26
C GLU A 15 -8.05 52.40 49.96
N SER A 16 -8.24 52.19 51.27
CA SER A 16 -9.23 52.92 52.08
C SER A 16 -8.79 54.36 52.45
N GLN A 17 -7.52 54.72 52.22
CA GLN A 17 -6.96 56.02 52.57
C GLN A 17 -7.06 57.02 51.41
N LYS A 18 -7.55 58.25 51.68
CA LYS A 18 -7.57 59.35 50.68
C LYS A 18 -6.18 59.68 50.12
N THR A 19 -5.14 59.50 50.92
CA THR A 19 -3.74 59.62 50.50
C THR A 19 -2.97 58.41 51.05
N PRO A 20 -2.38 57.55 50.21
CA PRO A 20 -1.77 56.30 50.65
C PRO A 20 -0.50 56.54 51.47
N GLN A 21 -0.56 56.26 52.78
CA GLN A 21 0.59 56.42 53.69
C GLN A 21 1.36 55.10 53.83
N TYR A 22 2.32 54.87 52.92
CA TYR A 22 3.10 53.63 52.85
C TYR A 22 3.87 53.30 54.14
N ALA A 23 4.58 54.27 54.73
CA ALA A 23 5.44 54.03 55.89
C ALA A 23 4.64 53.72 57.18
N LYS A 24 3.50 54.39 57.38
CA LYS A 24 2.63 54.19 58.55
C LYS A 24 1.91 52.85 58.47
N THR A 25 1.38 52.52 57.30
CA THR A 25 0.68 51.25 57.06
C THR A 25 1.67 50.08 57.10
N ALA A 26 2.87 50.22 56.55
CA ALA A 26 3.91 49.20 56.64
C ALA A 26 4.31 48.90 58.09
N ARG A 27 4.45 49.92 58.96
CA ARG A 27 4.72 49.71 60.39
C ARG A 27 3.57 49.00 61.12
N LYS A 28 2.32 49.33 60.79
CA LYS A 28 1.12 48.71 61.38
C LYS A 28 1.05 47.20 61.12
N TYR A 29 1.44 46.76 59.93
CA TYR A 29 1.42 45.34 59.52
C TYR A 29 2.80 44.66 59.61
N ASN A 30 3.80 45.32 60.19
CA ASN A 30 5.18 44.83 60.31
C ASN A 30 5.80 44.41 58.95
N LEU A 31 5.59 45.24 57.92
CA LEU A 31 6.08 45.04 56.55
C LEU A 31 7.16 46.05 56.20
N GLU A 32 7.98 45.73 55.20
CA GLU A 32 8.98 46.66 54.67
C GLU A 32 8.31 47.70 53.73
N PRO A 33 8.48 49.02 53.94
CA PRO A 33 7.75 50.05 53.20
C PRO A 33 7.96 50.03 51.67
N SER A 34 9.16 49.71 51.18
CA SER A 34 9.44 49.64 49.75
C SER A 34 8.72 48.47 49.06
N THR A 35 8.53 47.37 49.78
CA THR A 35 7.85 46.16 49.31
C THR A 35 6.35 46.41 49.20
N LEU A 36 5.74 47.03 50.21
CA LEU A 36 4.32 47.40 50.19
C LEU A 36 4.03 48.44 49.08
N ARG A 37 4.91 49.42 48.90
CA ARG A 37 4.79 50.44 47.83
C ARG A 37 4.87 49.82 46.43
N ARG A 38 5.79 48.87 46.20
CA ARG A 38 5.93 48.17 44.91
C ARG A 38 4.71 47.30 44.60
N ARG A 39 4.17 46.59 45.59
CA ARG A 39 2.93 45.79 45.46
C ARG A 39 1.71 46.64 45.15
N TYR A 40 1.50 47.73 45.89
CA TYR A 40 0.38 48.64 45.69
C TYR A 40 0.40 49.31 44.30
N LYS A 41 1.60 49.60 43.77
CA LYS A 41 1.76 50.16 42.42
C LYS A 41 1.72 49.12 41.30
N GLY A 42 1.47 47.84 41.59
CA GLY A 42 1.47 46.75 40.61
C GLY A 42 2.84 46.45 40.00
N GLN A 43 3.93 46.96 40.57
CA GLN A 43 5.30 46.76 40.06
C GLN A 43 5.88 45.39 40.44
N THR A 44 5.34 44.77 41.47
CA THR A 44 5.66 43.40 41.87
C THR A 44 4.36 42.65 42.16
N VAL A 45 4.33 41.37 41.81
CA VAL A 45 3.21 40.44 42.12
C VAL A 45 3.61 39.48 43.23
N SER A 46 2.71 38.59 43.65
CA SER A 46 3.04 37.61 44.68
C SER A 46 4.18 36.70 44.26
N ASN A 47 4.97 36.22 45.22
CA ASN A 47 6.03 35.26 44.88
C ASN A 47 5.44 34.00 44.22
N GLN A 48 4.22 33.62 44.61
CA GLN A 48 3.48 32.50 44.00
C GLN A 48 3.06 32.84 42.56
N GLU A 49 2.50 34.03 42.33
CA GLU A 49 2.03 34.49 41.03
C GLU A 49 3.19 34.80 40.06
N ALA A 50 4.29 35.41 40.53
CA ALA A 50 5.52 35.58 39.77
C ALA A 50 6.13 34.22 39.38
N THR A 51 6.03 33.21 40.26
CA THR A 51 6.47 31.85 39.95
C THR A 51 5.56 31.20 38.92
N SER A 52 4.24 31.40 39.00
CA SER A 52 3.28 30.93 37.98
C SER A 52 3.53 31.58 36.61
N ILE A 53 3.83 32.88 36.56
CA ILE A 53 3.95 33.64 35.29
C ILE A 53 5.32 33.44 34.63
N HIS A 54 6.41 33.39 35.41
CA HIS A 54 7.76 33.43 34.86
C HIS A 54 8.55 32.11 35.00
N ARG A 55 8.08 31.16 35.81
CA ARG A 55 8.82 29.91 36.11
C ARG A 55 8.04 28.64 35.82
N LYS A 56 6.75 28.72 35.50
CA LYS A 56 5.94 27.58 35.04
C LYS A 56 5.71 27.67 33.54
N LEU A 57 5.59 26.49 32.91
CA LEU A 57 5.28 26.36 31.49
C LEU A 57 3.77 26.51 31.21
N LEU A 58 2.93 26.13 32.17
CA LEU A 58 1.49 26.33 32.19
C LEU A 58 1.13 27.26 33.35
N THR A 59 0.13 28.11 33.15
CA THR A 59 -0.43 28.94 34.23
C THR A 59 -1.18 28.10 35.25
N ASP A 60 -1.35 28.60 36.48
CA ASP A 60 -2.11 27.90 37.52
C ASP A 60 -3.52 27.50 37.06
N ALA A 61 -4.20 28.33 36.27
CA ALA A 61 -5.51 28.02 35.70
C ALA A 61 -5.46 26.85 34.71
N GLN A 62 -4.43 26.76 33.87
CA GLN A 62 -4.26 25.65 32.94
C GLN A 62 -3.88 24.35 33.66
N GLU A 63 -3.03 24.43 34.69
CA GLU A 63 -2.69 23.27 35.53
C GLU A 63 -3.93 22.74 36.28
N GLU A 64 -4.84 23.60 36.74
CA GLU A 64 -6.12 23.18 37.36
C GLU A 64 -7.04 22.43 36.38
N VAL A 65 -7.14 22.89 35.13
CA VAL A 65 -7.89 22.17 34.09
C VAL A 65 -7.28 20.80 33.84
N LEU A 66 -5.95 20.70 33.82
CA LEU A 66 -5.23 19.44 33.66
C LEU A 66 -5.51 18.48 34.84
N LEU A 67 -5.50 18.98 36.09
CA LEU A 67 -5.82 18.20 37.29
C LEU A 67 -7.28 17.71 37.28
N HIS A 68 -8.22 18.56 36.86
CA HIS A 68 -9.62 18.16 36.68
C HIS A 68 -9.75 17.07 35.62
N HIS A 69 -9.00 17.18 34.53
CA HIS A 69 -8.97 16.17 33.47
C HIS A 69 -8.39 14.83 33.97
N ILE A 70 -7.28 14.86 34.71
CA ILE A 70 -6.70 13.67 35.35
C ILE A 70 -7.73 13.00 36.27
N SER A 71 -8.41 13.78 37.11
CA SER A 71 -9.45 13.26 38.01
C SER A 71 -10.66 12.67 37.25
N LYS A 72 -11.09 13.33 36.16
CA LYS A 72 -12.17 12.86 35.29
C LYS A 72 -11.80 11.56 34.56
N LEU A 73 -10.54 11.41 34.12
CA LEU A 73 -10.06 10.17 33.51
C LEU A 73 -9.90 9.05 34.55
N SER A 74 -9.31 9.35 35.71
CA SER A 74 -9.17 8.40 36.82
C SER A 74 -10.52 7.91 37.35
N SER A 75 -11.53 8.77 37.48
CA SER A 75 -12.90 8.39 37.88
C SER A 75 -13.66 7.58 36.80
N ARG A 76 -13.20 7.63 35.55
CA ARG A 76 -13.64 6.75 34.46
C ARG A 76 -12.87 5.41 34.44
N GLY A 77 -11.98 5.17 35.40
CA GLY A 77 -11.15 3.97 35.50
C GLY A 77 -9.89 4.02 34.63
N LEU A 78 -9.51 5.20 34.13
CA LEU A 78 -8.45 5.40 33.13
C LEU A 78 -7.37 6.37 33.66
N PRO A 79 -6.58 6.02 34.68
CA PRO A 79 -5.52 6.92 35.15
C PRO A 79 -4.50 7.16 34.02
N PRO A 80 -4.23 8.42 33.64
CA PRO A 80 -3.33 8.72 32.52
C PRO A 80 -1.88 8.37 32.87
N THR A 81 -1.16 7.78 31.92
CA THR A 81 0.28 7.50 32.07
C THR A 81 1.09 8.80 31.96
N PRO A 82 2.36 8.81 32.43
CA PRO A 82 3.25 9.96 32.23
C PRO A 82 3.36 10.37 30.76
N GLN A 83 3.36 9.41 29.83
CA GLN A 83 3.41 9.69 28.40
C GLN A 83 2.11 10.34 27.89
N ILE A 84 0.94 9.87 28.33
CA ILE A 84 -0.36 10.48 27.99
C ILE A 84 -0.39 11.93 28.50
N LEU A 85 0.07 12.17 29.73
CA LEU A 85 0.18 13.51 30.29
C LEU A 85 1.17 14.39 29.52
N ARG A 86 2.28 13.83 29.02
CA ARG A 86 3.21 14.54 28.15
C ARG A 86 2.52 15.01 26.88
N ASN A 87 1.85 14.09 26.19
CA ASN A 87 1.21 14.34 24.90
C ASN A 87 0.14 15.44 25.05
N LEU A 88 -0.68 15.37 26.10
CA LEU A 88 -1.67 16.41 26.44
C LEU A 88 -1.05 17.80 26.57
N VAL A 89 0.09 17.90 27.25
CA VAL A 89 0.76 19.18 27.49
C VAL A 89 1.47 19.69 26.23
N VAL A 90 2.08 18.81 25.42
CA VAL A 90 2.62 19.17 24.10
C VAL A 90 1.53 19.71 23.19
N GLU A 91 0.36 19.06 23.17
CA GLU A 91 -0.76 19.48 22.33
C GLU A 91 -1.31 20.86 22.75
N LEU A 92 -1.45 21.11 24.05
CA LEU A 92 -1.89 22.40 24.58
C LEU A 92 -0.92 23.56 24.30
N LEU A 93 0.38 23.25 24.20
CA LEU A 93 1.45 24.24 24.11
C LEU A 93 2.05 24.37 22.71
N GLN A 94 1.79 23.42 21.81
CA GLN A 94 2.36 23.32 20.46
C GLN A 94 3.90 23.32 20.42
N HIS A 95 4.56 22.94 21.52
CA HIS A 95 6.01 22.78 21.61
C HIS A 95 6.39 21.66 22.58
N ASP A 96 7.60 21.13 22.42
CA ASP A 96 8.08 20.01 23.24
C ASP A 96 8.28 20.40 24.71
N VAL A 97 7.79 19.52 25.59
CA VAL A 97 8.01 19.63 27.04
C VAL A 97 9.31 18.92 27.42
N GLY A 98 10.13 19.58 28.26
CA GLY A 98 11.35 18.99 28.80
C GLY A 98 11.09 17.72 29.63
N GLU A 99 11.99 16.74 29.56
CA GLU A 99 11.80 15.38 30.10
C GLU A 99 11.42 15.32 31.60
N CYS A 100 11.92 16.28 32.39
CA CYS A 100 11.64 16.36 33.82
C CYS A 100 10.34 17.10 34.19
N TRP A 101 9.59 17.60 33.22
CA TRP A 101 8.40 18.43 33.49
C TRP A 101 7.33 17.66 34.26
N ILE A 102 7.00 16.44 33.83
CA ILE A 102 5.97 15.61 34.49
C ILE A 102 6.35 15.29 35.93
N ARG A 103 7.62 14.93 36.16
CA ARG A 103 8.13 14.69 37.52
C ARG A 103 7.94 15.91 38.42
N ARG A 104 8.26 17.11 37.91
CA ARG A 104 8.07 18.37 38.65
C ARG A 104 6.59 18.69 38.87
N PHE A 105 5.72 18.40 37.89
CA PHE A 105 4.28 18.58 38.00
C PHE A 105 3.69 17.69 39.10
N CYS A 106 3.99 16.38 39.09
CA CYS A 106 3.54 15.46 40.14
C CYS A 106 4.07 15.86 41.53
N HIS A 107 5.32 16.31 41.61
CA HIS A 107 5.88 16.78 42.88
C HIS A 107 5.18 18.05 43.41
N ARG A 108 4.80 18.99 42.53
CA ARG A 108 4.08 20.21 42.91
C ARG A 108 2.69 19.93 43.50
N TYR A 109 2.01 18.91 42.99
CA TYR A 109 0.64 18.56 43.39
C TYR A 109 0.58 17.21 44.13
N HIS A 110 1.63 16.84 44.85
CA HIS A 110 1.76 15.55 45.55
C HIS A 110 0.63 15.26 46.57
N ASP A 111 -0.05 16.31 47.03
CA ASP A 111 -1.21 16.27 47.92
C ASP A 111 -2.51 15.88 47.19
N ARG A 112 -2.57 16.08 45.86
CA ARG A 112 -3.76 15.83 45.02
C ARG A 112 -3.56 14.68 44.02
N ILE A 113 -2.32 14.44 43.59
CA ILE A 113 -1.95 13.40 42.63
C ILE A 113 -0.69 12.69 43.08
N ASP A 114 -0.61 11.38 42.83
CA ASP A 114 0.58 10.58 43.12
C ASP A 114 1.04 9.83 41.87
N SER A 115 2.35 9.71 41.70
CA SER A 115 2.97 8.96 40.61
C SER A 115 3.43 7.61 41.15
N VAL A 116 2.53 6.64 41.15
CA VAL A 116 2.84 5.29 41.64
C VAL A 116 3.38 4.44 40.48
N TYR A 117 4.54 3.82 40.69
CA TYR A 117 5.00 2.75 39.81
C TYR A 117 4.09 1.53 40.01
N LEU A 118 3.13 1.36 39.13
CA LEU A 118 2.50 0.07 38.92
C LEU A 118 3.58 -0.83 38.30
N LYS A 119 4.06 -1.81 39.07
CA LYS A 119 5.18 -2.67 38.63
C LYS A 119 4.84 -3.33 37.27
N ALA A 120 5.80 -3.31 36.34
CA ALA A 120 5.78 -4.24 35.21
C ALA A 120 6.10 -5.64 35.76
N ILE A 121 5.09 -6.51 35.80
CA ILE A 121 5.16 -7.80 36.52
C ILE A 121 5.08 -8.95 35.54
N ASP A 122 5.98 -9.91 35.74
CA ASP A 122 6.14 -11.16 35.03
C ASP A 122 4.82 -11.97 34.88
N HIS A 123 4.60 -12.47 33.66
CA HIS A 123 3.33 -12.98 33.11
C HIS A 123 2.79 -14.21 33.87
N SER A 124 3.66 -14.97 34.52
CA SER A 124 3.31 -16.20 35.25
C SER A 124 2.80 -15.94 36.68
N ARG A 125 3.09 -14.76 37.26
CA ARG A 125 2.71 -14.42 38.65
C ARG A 125 1.34 -13.74 38.78
N LYS A 126 0.75 -13.31 37.66
CA LYS A 126 -0.47 -12.46 37.59
C LYS A 126 -1.81 -13.20 37.80
N VAL A 127 -1.84 -14.52 37.81
CA VAL A 127 -3.10 -15.29 37.82
C VAL A 127 -3.84 -15.14 39.15
N ALA A 128 -3.13 -14.97 40.28
CA ALA A 128 -3.74 -14.90 41.61
C ALA A 128 -4.08 -13.46 42.09
N ASP A 129 -3.22 -12.47 41.82
CA ASP A 129 -3.33 -11.14 42.46
C ASP A 129 -4.24 -10.13 41.72
N ASN A 130 -4.61 -10.40 40.46
CA ASN A 130 -5.33 -9.43 39.62
C ASN A 130 -6.87 -9.55 39.61
N SER A 131 -7.45 -10.48 40.38
CA SER A 131 -8.92 -10.69 40.40
C SER A 131 -9.68 -9.40 40.71
N VAL A 132 -9.16 -8.54 41.59
CA VAL A 132 -9.81 -7.30 42.02
C VAL A 132 -9.90 -6.27 40.87
N HIS A 133 -8.85 -6.14 40.06
CA HIS A 133 -8.87 -5.24 38.90
C HIS A 133 -9.83 -5.72 37.82
N PHE A 134 -9.89 -7.02 37.58
CA PHE A 134 -10.85 -7.61 36.65
C PHE A 134 -12.28 -7.45 37.15
N GLU A 135 -12.52 -7.70 38.44
CA GLU A 135 -13.81 -7.50 39.07
C GLU A 135 -14.26 -6.04 39.01
N HIS A 136 -13.36 -5.09 39.31
CA HIS A 136 -13.64 -3.66 39.16
C HIS A 136 -13.96 -3.27 37.72
N PHE A 137 -13.23 -3.82 36.73
CA PHE A 137 -13.52 -3.60 35.32
C PHE A 137 -14.92 -4.11 34.95
N TYR A 138 -15.26 -5.36 35.30
CA TYR A 138 -16.58 -5.91 35.00
C TYR A 138 -17.70 -5.17 35.74
N ASN A 139 -17.49 -4.77 36.99
CA ASN A 139 -18.47 -3.98 37.74
C ASN A 139 -18.71 -2.62 37.08
N THR A 140 -17.64 -1.91 36.72
CA THR A 140 -17.72 -0.62 36.00
C THR A 140 -18.39 -0.79 34.65
N LEU A 141 -18.00 -1.80 33.88
CA LEU A 141 -18.59 -2.12 32.57
C LEU A 141 -20.10 -2.37 32.71
N THR A 142 -20.51 -3.17 33.70
CA THR A 142 -21.92 -3.47 33.98
C THR A 142 -22.70 -2.22 34.34
N GLU A 143 -22.16 -1.41 35.24
CA GLU A 143 -22.77 -0.17 35.68
C GLU A 143 -23.00 0.77 34.48
N LYS A 144 -21.98 0.95 33.63
CA LYS A 144 -22.09 1.83 32.45
C LYS A 144 -23.02 1.28 31.38
N VAL A 145 -22.95 -0.03 31.09
CA VAL A 145 -23.86 -0.68 30.13
C VAL A 145 -25.32 -0.52 30.56
N LYS A 146 -25.62 -0.69 31.85
CA LYS A 146 -26.95 -0.45 32.42
C LYS A 146 -27.34 1.03 32.38
N LYS A 147 -26.46 1.92 32.87
CA LYS A 147 -26.70 3.37 32.93
C LYS A 147 -27.02 3.97 31.56
N TYR A 148 -26.30 3.56 30.53
CA TYR A 148 -26.45 4.10 29.17
C TYR A 148 -27.29 3.21 28.24
N ARG A 149 -27.90 2.13 28.76
CA ARG A 149 -28.73 1.17 28.01
C ARG A 149 -28.05 0.66 26.74
N ILE A 150 -26.79 0.28 26.85
CA ILE A 150 -25.97 -0.14 25.71
C ILE A 150 -26.41 -1.55 25.31
N SER A 151 -26.97 -1.69 24.11
CA SER A 151 -27.32 -2.98 23.53
C SER A 151 -26.06 -3.75 23.11
N PRO A 152 -26.04 -5.09 23.14
CA PRO A 152 -24.96 -5.89 22.54
C PRO A 152 -24.71 -5.56 21.07
N SER A 153 -25.74 -5.11 20.35
CA SER A 153 -25.61 -4.62 18.97
C SER A 153 -24.84 -3.31 18.84
N ASN A 154 -24.59 -2.61 19.95
CA ASN A 154 -23.80 -1.38 20.03
C ASN A 154 -22.52 -1.56 20.87
N THR A 155 -22.14 -2.80 21.19
CA THR A 155 -20.88 -3.14 21.87
C THR A 155 -19.89 -3.65 20.85
N TYR A 156 -18.75 -2.98 20.75
CA TYR A 156 -17.71 -3.23 19.77
C TYR A 156 -16.38 -3.50 20.46
N ASN A 157 -15.55 -4.31 19.83
CA ASN A 157 -14.16 -4.49 20.19
C ASN A 157 -13.28 -4.22 18.97
N PHE A 158 -12.23 -3.45 19.16
CA PHE A 158 -11.25 -3.06 18.15
C PHE A 158 -9.86 -3.47 18.61
N ASP A 159 -9.08 -4.01 17.67
CA ASP A 159 -7.70 -4.41 17.90
C ASP A 159 -6.91 -4.55 16.59
N GLU A 160 -5.59 -4.65 16.71
CA GLU A 160 -4.63 -4.65 15.61
C GLU A 160 -3.86 -5.98 15.52
N LYS A 161 -3.63 -6.46 14.29
CA LYS A 161 -2.83 -7.68 14.03
C LYS A 161 -1.82 -7.46 12.92
N GLY A 162 -0.56 -7.71 13.23
CA GLY A 162 0.52 -7.73 12.25
C GLY A 162 0.62 -9.03 11.46
N PHE A 163 0.90 -8.91 10.16
CA PHE A 163 1.23 -10.02 9.26
C PHE A 163 2.62 -9.80 8.66
N ASN A 164 3.53 -10.74 8.93
CA ASN A 164 4.84 -10.80 8.28
C ASN A 164 4.71 -11.60 6.98
N ILE A 165 4.91 -10.93 5.85
CA ILE A 165 5.00 -11.53 4.53
C ILE A 165 6.45 -11.92 4.27
N GLY A 166 6.68 -13.14 3.78
CA GLY A 166 8.02 -13.67 3.49
C GLY A 166 8.64 -14.51 4.61
N LEU A 167 8.01 -14.57 5.80
CA LEU A 167 8.44 -15.43 6.88
C LEU A 167 7.77 -16.82 6.77
N CYS A 168 8.46 -17.79 6.18
CA CYS A 168 8.02 -19.18 6.21
C CYS A 168 8.20 -19.73 7.64
N ARG A 169 7.17 -20.41 8.17
CA ARG A 169 7.27 -21.07 9.47
C ARG A 169 8.28 -22.23 9.42
N THR A 170 8.84 -22.55 10.58
CA THR A 170 9.63 -23.76 10.76
C THR A 170 8.71 -24.98 10.66
N GLU A 171 8.89 -25.80 9.64
CA GLU A 171 8.13 -27.03 9.43
C GLU A 171 9.04 -28.25 9.46
N LYS A 172 8.47 -29.40 9.84
CA LYS A 172 9.15 -30.68 9.72
C LYS A 172 9.24 -31.06 8.24
N ARG A 173 10.44 -30.98 7.67
CA ARG A 173 10.69 -31.34 6.26
C ARG A 173 11.26 -32.75 6.16
N ILE A 174 10.75 -33.52 5.19
CA ILE A 174 11.32 -34.81 4.84
C ILE A 174 12.40 -34.56 3.79
N VAL A 175 13.65 -34.88 4.14
CA VAL A 175 14.81 -34.69 3.27
C VAL A 175 15.52 -36.01 3.02
N SER A 176 16.18 -36.14 1.87
CA SER A 176 17.00 -37.31 1.59
C SER A 176 18.19 -37.38 2.56
N LYS A 177 18.44 -38.55 3.15
CA LYS A 177 19.60 -38.79 4.02
C LYS A 177 20.93 -38.47 3.31
N SER A 178 21.03 -38.70 2.00
CA SER A 178 22.23 -38.38 1.23
C SER A 178 22.46 -36.87 1.09
N GLN A 179 21.40 -36.09 0.93
CA GLN A 179 21.47 -34.62 0.87
C GLN A 179 21.70 -33.98 2.24
N LEU A 180 21.17 -34.57 3.31
CA LEU A 180 21.44 -34.12 4.69
C LEU A 180 22.92 -34.31 5.04
N ARG A 181 23.50 -35.45 4.67
CA ARG A 181 24.92 -35.76 4.89
C ARG A 181 25.87 -34.89 4.06
N SER A 182 25.45 -34.45 2.88
CA SER A 182 26.29 -33.61 2.00
C SER A 182 26.44 -32.16 2.47
N LYS A 183 25.74 -31.75 3.55
CA LYS A 183 25.72 -30.38 4.10
C LYS A 183 25.35 -29.27 3.09
N LYS A 184 24.87 -29.63 1.88
CA LYS A 184 24.43 -28.68 0.84
C LYS A 184 23.02 -28.12 1.09
N LEU A 185 22.29 -28.65 2.08
CA LEU A 185 21.01 -28.10 2.54
C LEU A 185 21.25 -26.85 3.40
N LEU A 186 21.34 -25.69 2.75
CA LEU A 186 21.40 -24.37 3.38
C LEU A 186 20.00 -23.91 3.82
N GLY A 187 19.42 -24.57 4.83
CA GLY A 187 18.11 -24.19 5.39
C GLY A 187 16.96 -24.17 4.36
N ALA A 188 15.79 -23.69 4.78
CA ALA A 188 14.76 -23.30 3.80
C ALA A 188 15.23 -22.00 3.13
N ILE A 189 15.16 -21.93 1.79
CA ILE A 189 15.44 -20.69 1.05
C ILE A 189 14.47 -19.63 1.57
N GLN A 190 15.00 -18.69 2.35
CA GLN A 190 14.25 -17.55 2.90
C GLN A 190 14.78 -16.27 2.25
N ASP A 191 13.86 -15.44 1.77
CA ASP A 191 14.18 -14.11 1.29
C ASP A 191 14.43 -13.19 2.50
N GLY A 192 15.47 -12.35 2.44
CA GLY A 192 15.85 -11.45 3.53
C GLY A 192 14.93 -10.23 3.69
N SER A 193 13.95 -10.08 2.80
CA SER A 193 12.93 -9.01 2.88
C SER A 193 11.69 -9.48 3.64
N ILE A 194 11.47 -8.92 4.83
CA ILE A 194 10.24 -9.09 5.60
C ILE A 194 9.35 -7.89 5.29
N GLU A 195 8.28 -8.13 4.55
CA GLU A 195 7.26 -7.11 4.29
C GLU A 195 6.19 -7.18 5.38
N PHE A 196 5.77 -6.05 5.94
CA PHE A 196 4.75 -6.00 7.00
C PHE A 196 3.42 -5.43 6.51
N ILE A 197 2.31 -6.04 6.93
CA ILE A 197 0.96 -5.49 6.79
C ILE A 197 0.29 -5.52 8.15
N THR A 198 -0.27 -4.39 8.57
CA THR A 198 -1.09 -4.32 9.79
C THR A 198 -2.56 -4.38 9.42
N LEU A 199 -3.29 -5.27 10.08
CA LEU A 199 -4.74 -5.34 10.05
C LEU A 199 -5.31 -4.59 11.26
N ILE A 200 -6.23 -3.67 10.99
CA ILE A 200 -7.18 -3.15 11.96
C ILE A 200 -8.49 -3.93 11.80
N ALA A 201 -8.90 -4.60 12.88
CA ALA A 201 -10.14 -5.37 12.94
C ALA A 201 -11.10 -4.77 13.97
N CYS A 202 -12.40 -4.84 13.69
CA CYS A 202 -13.42 -4.51 14.68
C CYS A 202 -14.64 -5.41 14.55
N ILE A 203 -15.08 -5.95 15.69
CA ILE A 203 -16.20 -6.89 15.79
C ILE A 203 -17.23 -6.39 16.80
N CYS A 204 -18.50 -6.71 16.54
CA CYS A 204 -19.63 -6.36 17.38
C CYS A 204 -20.13 -7.59 18.14
N ALA A 205 -20.58 -7.40 19.39
CA ALA A 205 -21.06 -8.49 20.23
C ALA A 205 -22.32 -9.19 19.68
N ASN A 206 -23.02 -8.59 18.72
CA ASN A 206 -24.12 -9.25 18.00
C ASN A 206 -23.66 -10.25 16.93
N GLY A 207 -22.35 -10.30 16.63
CA GLY A 207 -21.72 -11.21 15.68
C GLY A 207 -21.44 -10.61 14.30
N ILE A 208 -21.56 -9.30 14.13
CA ILE A 208 -21.20 -8.59 12.89
C ILE A 208 -19.78 -8.05 13.00
N ALA A 209 -19.02 -8.13 11.92
CA ALA A 209 -17.72 -7.47 11.79
C ALA A 209 -17.84 -6.17 10.98
N ILE A 210 -17.08 -5.15 11.36
CA ILE A 210 -16.84 -3.97 10.53
C ILE A 210 -15.82 -4.36 9.44
N PRO A 211 -15.91 -3.82 8.21
CA PRO A 211 -14.93 -4.09 7.17
C PRO A 211 -13.48 -3.91 7.64
N PRO A 212 -12.56 -4.81 7.27
CA PRO A 212 -11.17 -4.73 7.69
C PRO A 212 -10.48 -3.50 7.11
N ALA A 213 -9.57 -2.93 7.88
CA ALA A 213 -8.66 -1.89 7.42
C ALA A 213 -7.24 -2.45 7.36
N LEU A 214 -6.59 -2.39 6.20
CA LEU A 214 -5.24 -2.92 5.97
C LEU A 214 -4.25 -1.79 5.72
N ILE A 215 -3.17 -1.77 6.48
CA ILE A 215 -2.08 -0.79 6.35
C ILE A 215 -0.88 -1.50 5.74
N TYR A 216 -0.53 -1.09 4.51
CA TYR A 216 0.59 -1.64 3.75
C TYR A 216 1.87 -0.85 4.05
N GLN A 217 2.98 -1.56 4.24
CA GLN A 217 4.29 -0.93 4.28
C GLN A 217 4.68 -0.39 2.89
N GLY A 218 5.02 0.90 2.79
CA GLY A 218 5.49 1.51 1.54
C GLY A 218 6.15 2.87 1.74
N GLU A 219 7.36 3.03 1.20
CA GLU A 219 8.17 4.27 1.30
C GLU A 219 7.54 5.47 0.58
N SER A 220 6.81 5.22 -0.53
CA SER A 220 6.18 6.29 -1.30
C SER A 220 4.91 6.85 -0.67
N GLY A 221 4.41 6.24 0.41
CA GLY A 221 3.13 6.59 1.03
C GLY A 221 1.89 6.29 0.19
N ASP A 222 2.02 5.81 -1.05
CA ASP A 222 0.89 5.50 -1.96
C ASP A 222 0.72 3.99 -2.16
N LEU A 223 -0.51 3.56 -2.44
CA LEU A 223 -0.81 2.17 -2.77
C LEU A 223 -0.38 1.85 -4.20
N GLN A 224 0.30 0.72 -4.39
CA GLN A 224 0.57 0.21 -5.72
C GLN A 224 -0.64 -0.56 -6.26
N ASP A 225 -0.97 -0.35 -7.53
CA ASP A 225 -2.08 -1.06 -8.19
C ASP A 225 -1.93 -2.58 -8.11
N THR A 226 -0.69 -3.07 -8.22
CA THR A 226 -0.36 -4.50 -8.12
C THR A 226 -0.72 -5.11 -6.77
N TRP A 227 -0.71 -4.33 -5.68
CA TRP A 227 -1.03 -4.83 -4.34
C TRP A 227 -2.50 -5.19 -4.18
N LEU A 228 -3.38 -4.48 -4.91
CA LEU A 228 -4.83 -4.62 -4.81
C LEU A 228 -5.44 -5.30 -6.02
N LYS A 229 -4.64 -5.88 -6.93
CA LYS A 229 -5.16 -6.43 -8.19
C LYS A 229 -6.27 -7.47 -8.01
N ASP A 230 -6.18 -8.26 -6.94
CA ASP A 230 -7.16 -9.30 -6.62
C ASP A 230 -8.35 -8.75 -5.77
N PHE A 231 -8.38 -7.45 -5.46
CA PHE A 231 -9.47 -6.76 -4.74
C PHE A 231 -10.51 -6.20 -5.71
N ASP A 232 -11.77 -6.54 -5.46
CA ASP A 232 -12.94 -6.07 -6.20
C ASP A 232 -13.85 -5.24 -5.31
N GLY A 233 -13.78 -3.90 -5.43
CA GLY A 233 -14.53 -2.97 -4.59
C GLY A 233 -16.06 -3.02 -4.77
N SER A 234 -16.53 -3.67 -5.84
CA SER A 234 -17.96 -3.80 -6.15
C SER A 234 -18.61 -4.91 -5.33
N ARG A 235 -17.83 -5.92 -4.95
CA ARG A 235 -18.27 -7.10 -4.19
C ARG A 235 -17.69 -7.14 -2.78
N GLU A 236 -16.53 -6.54 -2.57
CA GLU A 236 -15.72 -6.66 -1.37
C GLU A 236 -15.57 -5.31 -0.69
N LYS A 237 -15.69 -5.30 0.64
CA LYS A 237 -15.53 -4.08 1.44
C LYS A 237 -14.29 -4.20 2.31
N ALA A 238 -13.32 -3.35 2.04
CA ALA A 238 -12.14 -3.14 2.87
C ALA A 238 -11.59 -1.73 2.68
N TYR A 239 -10.87 -1.26 3.69
CA TYR A 239 -10.20 0.04 3.67
C TYR A 239 -8.70 -0.19 3.63
N PHE A 240 -8.00 0.67 2.91
CA PHE A 240 -6.57 0.50 2.69
C PHE A 240 -5.85 1.78 3.04
N ALA A 241 -4.69 1.65 3.65
CA ALA A 241 -3.80 2.76 3.96
C ALA A 241 -2.36 2.30 3.79
N THR A 242 -1.44 3.25 3.89
CA THR A 242 -0.02 3.06 3.68
C THR A 242 0.75 3.77 4.77
N SER A 243 1.82 3.15 5.25
CA SER A 243 2.78 3.79 6.14
C SER A 243 4.19 3.30 5.84
N GLU A 244 5.21 4.12 6.09
CA GLU A 244 6.60 3.79 5.74
C GLU A 244 7.06 2.46 6.34
N LYS A 245 6.68 2.20 7.60
CA LYS A 245 7.06 1.00 8.34
C LYS A 245 5.97 -0.08 8.34
N GLY A 246 4.79 0.20 7.80
CA GLY A 246 3.62 -0.71 7.83
C GLY A 246 2.90 -0.77 9.19
N TRP A 247 3.35 0.01 10.18
CA TRP A 247 2.72 0.11 11.50
C TRP A 247 1.58 1.13 11.50
N THR A 248 0.67 0.96 12.45
CA THR A 248 -0.33 1.96 12.83
C THR A 248 0.33 3.13 13.56
N ASN A 249 -0.24 4.32 13.39
CA ASN A 249 0.13 5.51 14.14
C ASN A 249 -1.14 6.15 14.74
N GLU A 250 -0.98 7.22 15.51
CA GLU A 250 -2.11 7.91 16.16
C GLU A 250 -3.10 8.48 15.12
N GLU A 251 -2.58 9.09 14.05
CA GLU A 251 -3.42 9.69 12.99
C GLU A 251 -4.23 8.65 12.21
N LEU A 252 -3.63 7.51 11.81
CA LEU A 252 -4.35 6.42 11.16
C LEU A 252 -5.43 5.86 12.08
N ARG A 253 -5.18 5.72 13.38
CA ARG A 253 -6.22 5.27 14.32
C ARG A 253 -7.36 6.27 14.44
N PHE A 254 -7.06 7.56 14.52
CA PHE A 254 -8.08 8.60 14.53
C PHE A 254 -8.89 8.64 13.22
N LEU A 255 -8.23 8.49 12.08
CA LEU A 255 -8.91 8.39 10.78
C LEU A 255 -9.76 7.14 10.67
N TRP A 256 -9.30 6.01 11.19
CA TRP A 256 -10.11 4.80 11.27
C TRP A 256 -11.36 5.04 12.10
N LEU A 257 -11.24 5.70 13.26
CA LEU A 257 -12.39 6.02 14.11
C LEU A 257 -13.40 6.91 13.36
N THR A 258 -12.93 7.98 12.73
CA THR A 258 -13.80 9.02 12.13
C THR A 258 -14.32 8.66 10.75
N LYS A 259 -13.56 7.93 9.93
CA LYS A 259 -13.91 7.60 8.54
C LYS A 259 -14.47 6.19 8.36
N ILE A 260 -14.21 5.30 9.32
CA ILE A 260 -14.64 3.89 9.24
C ILE A 260 -15.58 3.60 10.41
N PHE A 261 -15.10 3.56 11.65
CA PHE A 261 -15.93 3.12 12.78
C PHE A 261 -17.21 3.94 12.97
N ASP A 262 -17.12 5.28 13.05
CA ASP A 262 -18.28 6.14 13.29
C ASP A 262 -19.32 6.00 12.15
N PRO A 263 -18.98 6.19 10.86
CA PRO A 263 -19.94 6.04 9.77
C PRO A 263 -20.63 4.66 9.70
N TYR A 264 -19.92 3.57 9.98
CA TYR A 264 -20.51 2.21 9.93
C TYR A 264 -21.45 1.91 11.09
N THR A 265 -21.26 2.56 12.23
CA THR A 265 -22.00 2.21 13.46
C THR A 265 -23.06 3.25 13.82
N LYS A 266 -22.93 4.49 13.35
CA LYS A 266 -23.81 5.62 13.68
C LYS A 266 -25.24 5.39 13.23
N THR A 267 -25.44 5.00 11.98
CA THR A 267 -26.79 4.73 11.44
C THR A 267 -27.49 3.60 12.19
N LYS A 268 -26.74 2.54 12.55
CA LYS A 268 -27.26 1.41 13.31
C LYS A 268 -27.62 1.79 14.75
N ALA A 269 -26.82 2.65 15.38
CA ALA A 269 -27.03 3.06 16.76
C ALA A 269 -28.10 4.17 16.91
N GLY A 270 -28.31 4.99 15.87
CA GLY A 270 -29.16 6.19 15.96
C GLY A 270 -28.62 7.14 17.02
N ASN A 271 -29.48 7.52 17.98
CA ASN A 271 -29.11 8.38 19.11
C ASN A 271 -28.59 7.60 20.33
N LEU A 272 -28.47 6.27 20.24
CA LEU A 272 -27.99 5.45 21.35
C LEU A 272 -26.47 5.51 21.46
N LYS A 273 -25.97 5.33 22.70
CA LYS A 273 -24.53 5.25 22.94
C LYS A 273 -23.96 3.92 22.44
N ARG A 274 -22.75 3.98 21.89
CA ARG A 274 -21.96 2.83 21.42
C ARG A 274 -20.79 2.61 22.37
N LEU A 275 -20.50 1.38 22.74
CA LEU A 275 -19.33 1.03 23.53
C LEU A 275 -18.23 0.52 22.61
N LEU A 276 -17.06 1.13 22.66
CA LEU A 276 -15.86 0.70 21.93
C LEU A 276 -14.82 0.19 22.93
N LEU A 277 -14.55 -1.11 22.90
CA LEU A 277 -13.53 -1.76 23.72
C LEU A 277 -12.18 -1.78 23.00
N THR A 278 -11.14 -1.22 23.62
CA THR A 278 -9.77 -1.13 23.07
C THR A 278 -8.76 -1.58 24.12
N ASP A 279 -7.58 -2.02 23.70
CA ASP A 279 -6.48 -2.27 24.64
C ASP A 279 -5.92 -0.95 25.20
N GLY A 280 -5.28 -1.04 26.37
CA GLY A 280 -4.67 0.11 27.05
C GLY A 280 -3.25 0.42 26.58
N HIS A 281 -2.83 -0.07 25.40
CA HIS A 281 -1.47 0.17 24.93
C HIS A 281 -1.28 1.65 24.55
N SER A 282 -0.10 2.20 24.85
CA SER A 282 0.16 3.65 24.96
C SER A 282 0.26 4.43 23.64
N GLY A 283 -0.42 3.97 22.59
CA GLY A 283 -0.64 4.72 21.34
C GLY A 283 -2.09 4.77 20.88
N HIS A 284 -3.02 4.06 21.52
CA HIS A 284 -4.39 3.88 21.01
C HIS A 284 -5.33 5.03 21.39
N VAL A 285 -4.97 5.87 22.35
CA VAL A 285 -5.90 6.83 22.98
C VAL A 285 -5.20 8.17 23.22
N ASN A 286 -5.45 9.13 22.32
CA ASN A 286 -5.07 10.54 22.45
C ASN A 286 -6.31 11.39 22.81
N LEU A 287 -6.15 12.61 23.32
CA LEU A 287 -7.24 13.51 23.71
C LEU A 287 -8.23 13.72 22.57
N ARG A 288 -7.74 14.04 21.37
CA ARG A 288 -8.55 14.17 20.15
C ARG A 288 -9.43 12.94 19.89
N PHE A 289 -8.91 11.74 20.15
CA PHE A 289 -9.64 10.49 20.02
C PHE A 289 -10.76 10.38 21.07
N ILE A 290 -10.46 10.72 22.32
CA ILE A 290 -11.42 10.69 23.44
C ILE A 290 -12.53 11.74 23.23
N GLU A 291 -12.17 12.96 22.85
CA GLU A 291 -13.11 14.06 22.60
C GLU A 291 -14.05 13.73 21.46
N TYR A 292 -13.53 13.19 20.35
CA TYR A 292 -14.37 12.75 19.24
C TYR A 292 -15.33 11.64 19.67
N CYS A 293 -14.87 10.69 20.50
CA CYS A 293 -15.74 9.66 21.05
C CYS A 293 -16.87 10.26 21.89
N ASP A 294 -16.54 11.16 22.82
CA ASP A 294 -17.51 11.81 23.72
C ASP A 294 -18.56 12.61 22.93
N GLN A 295 -18.13 13.37 21.92
CA GLN A 295 -19.01 14.16 21.04
C GLN A 295 -19.93 13.31 20.16
N ASN A 296 -19.51 12.09 19.80
CA ASN A 296 -20.26 11.21 18.90
C ASN A 296 -20.99 10.07 19.62
N ASN A 297 -21.28 10.20 20.92
CA ASN A 297 -21.97 9.16 21.70
C ASN A 297 -21.24 7.80 21.69
N ILE A 298 -19.91 7.82 21.63
CA ILE A 298 -19.06 6.63 21.73
C ILE A 298 -18.42 6.63 23.13
N ILE A 299 -18.68 5.58 23.89
CA ILE A 299 -18.08 5.33 25.19
C ILE A 299 -16.86 4.44 24.95
N LEU A 300 -15.69 4.94 25.35
CA LEU A 300 -14.46 4.17 25.30
C LEU A 300 -14.34 3.30 26.55
N GLY A 301 -14.17 1.99 26.35
CA GLY A 301 -13.87 1.03 27.41
C GLY A 301 -12.44 0.50 27.22
N ILE A 302 -11.50 1.00 27.99
CA ILE A 302 -10.10 0.53 27.90
C ILE A 302 -9.97 -0.74 28.74
N LEU A 303 -9.44 -1.80 28.14
CA LEU A 303 -9.17 -3.02 28.86
C LEU A 303 -7.99 -2.84 29.84
N PRO A 304 -8.02 -3.48 31.01
CA PRO A 304 -6.94 -3.41 31.98
C PRO A 304 -5.57 -3.77 31.37
N LEU A 305 -4.51 -3.06 31.76
CA LEU A 305 -3.16 -3.25 31.24
C LEU A 305 -2.69 -4.72 31.31
N HIS A 306 -2.01 -5.16 30.26
CA HIS A 306 -1.49 -6.53 30.10
C HIS A 306 -2.59 -7.61 30.24
N SER A 307 -3.77 -7.35 29.66
CA SER A 307 -4.89 -8.31 29.60
C SER A 307 -5.23 -8.75 28.17
N ILE A 308 -4.33 -8.46 27.21
CA ILE A 308 -4.47 -8.77 25.78
C ILE A 308 -4.87 -10.25 25.58
N HIS A 309 -4.11 -11.17 26.14
CA HIS A 309 -4.38 -12.61 26.05
C HIS A 309 -5.58 -13.12 26.89
N GLN A 310 -6.28 -12.26 27.62
CA GLN A 310 -7.31 -12.66 28.60
C GLN A 310 -8.63 -11.91 28.51
N LEU A 311 -8.68 -10.73 27.89
CA LEU A 311 -9.85 -9.87 27.80
C LEU A 311 -10.09 -9.26 26.41
N GLN A 312 -9.22 -9.48 25.42
CA GLN A 312 -9.46 -9.00 24.06
C GLN A 312 -10.22 -10.05 23.23
N PRO A 313 -11.51 -9.80 22.87
CA PRO A 313 -12.27 -10.72 22.04
C PRO A 313 -11.55 -11.10 20.74
N LEU A 314 -10.94 -10.13 20.07
CA LEU A 314 -10.18 -10.38 18.84
C LEU A 314 -9.00 -11.33 19.07
N ASP A 315 -8.16 -11.10 20.08
CA ASP A 315 -7.01 -11.95 20.40
C ASP A 315 -7.36 -13.38 20.83
N ILE A 316 -8.51 -13.58 21.48
CA ILE A 316 -8.87 -14.90 22.02
C ILE A 316 -9.65 -15.71 20.99
N GLY A 317 -10.62 -15.07 20.32
CA GLY A 317 -11.60 -15.79 19.51
C GLY A 317 -11.37 -15.71 18.01
N ILE A 318 -10.67 -14.70 17.49
CA ILE A 318 -10.61 -14.42 16.05
C ILE A 318 -9.19 -14.49 15.50
N PHE A 319 -8.24 -13.80 16.12
CA PHE A 319 -6.86 -13.72 15.63
C PHE A 319 -6.10 -15.05 15.65
N PRO A 320 -6.28 -15.96 16.61
CA PRO A 320 -5.66 -17.28 16.57
C PRO A 320 -6.17 -18.16 15.42
N PRO A 321 -7.50 -18.37 15.21
CA PRO A 321 -7.96 -19.13 14.06
C PRO A 321 -7.65 -18.44 12.73
N LEU A 322 -7.69 -17.10 12.66
CA LEU A 322 -7.26 -16.33 11.50
C LEU A 322 -5.79 -16.59 11.16
N ALA A 323 -4.89 -16.54 12.15
CA ALA A 323 -3.47 -16.82 11.94
C ALA A 323 -3.21 -18.27 11.52
N GLY A 324 -3.93 -19.22 12.13
CA GLY A 324 -3.83 -20.64 11.80
C GLY A 324 -4.28 -20.94 10.37
N ALA A 325 -5.47 -20.46 10.00
CA ALA A 325 -6.01 -20.67 8.66
C ALA A 325 -5.24 -19.90 7.58
N TYR A 326 -4.71 -18.70 7.89
CA TYR A 326 -3.82 -17.97 6.98
C TYR A 326 -2.52 -18.73 6.73
N SER A 327 -1.95 -19.32 7.78
CA SER A 327 -0.76 -20.16 7.66
C SER A 327 -1.04 -21.40 6.81
N HIS A 328 -2.19 -22.06 7.02
CA HIS A 328 -2.59 -23.20 6.20
C HIS A 328 -2.75 -22.84 4.72
N GLU A 329 -3.29 -21.67 4.40
CA GLU A 329 -3.43 -21.21 3.02
C GLU A 329 -2.07 -20.88 2.38
N ILE A 330 -1.11 -20.36 3.16
CA ILE A 330 0.28 -20.21 2.76
C ILE A 330 0.92 -21.57 2.45
N ASP A 331 0.72 -22.55 3.33
CA ASP A 331 1.29 -23.89 3.17
C ASP A 331 0.70 -24.57 1.93
N ARG A 332 -0.62 -24.44 1.72
CA ARG A 332 -1.32 -24.92 0.52
C ARG A 332 -0.76 -24.30 -0.76
N LEU A 333 -0.55 -22.98 -0.80
CA LEU A 333 0.08 -22.33 -1.96
C LEU A 333 1.51 -22.81 -2.19
N THR A 334 2.27 -22.99 -1.11
CA THR A 334 3.65 -23.46 -1.17
C THR A 334 3.70 -24.89 -1.73
N GLN A 335 2.77 -25.75 -1.31
CA GLN A 335 2.63 -27.11 -1.84
C GLN A 335 2.24 -27.12 -3.32
N LEU A 336 1.21 -26.36 -3.70
CA LEU A 336 0.76 -26.27 -5.09
C LEU A 336 1.87 -25.76 -6.00
N SER A 337 2.59 -24.72 -5.59
CA SER A 337 3.66 -24.12 -6.38
C SER A 337 5.01 -24.82 -6.24
N SER A 338 5.09 -25.98 -5.58
CA SER A 338 6.34 -26.70 -5.26
C SER A 338 7.41 -25.83 -4.59
N GLY A 339 6.99 -24.79 -3.85
CA GLY A 339 7.87 -23.83 -3.17
C GLY A 339 8.53 -22.80 -4.08
N PHE A 340 8.20 -22.75 -5.37
CA PHE A 340 8.77 -21.78 -6.31
C PHE A 340 8.08 -20.42 -6.25
N SER A 341 6.83 -20.35 -5.79
CA SER A 341 6.12 -19.08 -5.64
C SER A 341 6.48 -18.40 -4.33
N ARG A 342 6.88 -17.13 -4.43
CA ARG A 342 7.06 -16.26 -3.25
C ARG A 342 5.75 -15.53 -2.93
N ILE A 343 5.46 -15.41 -1.64
CA ILE A 343 4.34 -14.59 -1.16
C ILE A 343 4.81 -13.14 -1.12
N THR A 344 3.98 -12.25 -1.67
CA THR A 344 4.23 -10.79 -1.74
C THR A 344 2.98 -10.03 -1.30
N LYS A 345 3.09 -8.71 -1.10
CA LYS A 345 1.93 -7.82 -0.90
C LYS A 345 0.81 -8.00 -1.93
N ALA A 346 1.15 -8.29 -3.19
CA ALA A 346 0.18 -8.50 -4.27
C ALA A 346 -0.68 -9.76 -4.10
N SER A 347 -0.12 -10.81 -3.49
CA SER A 347 -0.87 -12.04 -3.20
C SER A 347 -1.62 -11.99 -1.87
N PHE A 348 -1.31 -11.01 -1.00
CA PHE A 348 -1.82 -10.97 0.36
C PHE A 348 -3.35 -10.90 0.41
N TRP A 349 -3.96 -9.96 -0.34
CA TRP A 349 -5.41 -9.76 -0.31
C TRP A 349 -6.20 -11.03 -0.60
N ARG A 350 -5.83 -11.76 -1.67
CA ARG A 350 -6.48 -13.01 -2.07
C ARG A 350 -6.46 -14.06 -0.95
N LEU A 351 -5.33 -14.21 -0.28
CA LEU A 351 -5.16 -15.19 0.81
C LEU A 351 -5.88 -14.73 2.07
N PHE A 352 -5.64 -13.48 2.44
CA PHE A 352 -6.23 -12.86 3.63
C PHE A 352 -7.75 -12.86 3.55
N TYR A 353 -8.35 -12.38 2.47
CA TYR A 353 -9.80 -12.19 2.38
C TYR A 353 -10.57 -13.52 2.38
N ALA A 354 -10.02 -14.56 1.77
CA ALA A 354 -10.59 -15.91 1.84
C ALA A 354 -10.66 -16.40 3.28
N VAL A 355 -9.55 -16.27 4.01
CA VAL A 355 -9.47 -16.70 5.41
C VAL A 355 -10.27 -15.80 6.35
N TRP A 356 -10.28 -14.49 6.10
CA TRP A 356 -11.08 -13.51 6.83
C TRP A 356 -12.56 -13.90 6.83
N LYS A 357 -13.12 -14.24 5.66
CA LYS A 357 -14.51 -14.72 5.56
C LYS A 357 -14.76 -16.04 6.27
N LEU A 358 -13.79 -16.97 6.23
CA LEU A 358 -13.91 -18.27 6.89
C LEU A 358 -13.87 -18.17 8.42
N THR A 359 -13.16 -17.17 8.95
CA THR A 359 -12.89 -17.05 10.39
C THR A 359 -13.81 -16.06 11.10
N LEU A 360 -14.24 -14.99 10.44
CA LEU A 360 -15.16 -14.01 11.02
C LEU A 360 -16.63 -14.41 10.80
N THR A 361 -16.99 -15.57 11.33
CA THR A 361 -18.37 -16.04 11.35
C THR A 361 -19.12 -15.46 12.54
N LEU A 362 -20.45 -15.37 12.41
CA LEU A 362 -21.37 -15.00 13.50
C LEU A 362 -21.08 -15.79 14.78
N GLN A 363 -20.85 -17.10 14.64
CA GLN A 363 -20.61 -18.00 15.76
C GLN A 363 -19.26 -17.75 16.43
N ASN A 364 -18.19 -17.54 15.65
CA ASN A 364 -16.87 -17.27 16.20
C ASN A 364 -16.84 -15.95 16.95
N ILE A 365 -17.45 -14.90 16.39
CA ILE A 365 -17.53 -13.58 17.04
C ILE A 365 -18.33 -13.67 18.35
N ARG A 366 -19.50 -14.30 18.34
CA ARG A 366 -20.28 -14.49 19.58
C ARG A 366 -19.51 -15.31 20.61
N SER A 367 -18.81 -16.35 20.18
CA SER A 367 -17.98 -17.18 21.05
C SER A 367 -16.82 -16.38 21.66
N ALA A 368 -16.23 -15.45 20.90
CA ALA A 368 -15.17 -14.56 21.37
C ALA A 368 -15.64 -13.66 22.53
N PHE A 369 -16.81 -13.03 22.40
CA PHE A 369 -17.39 -12.22 23.47
C PHE A 369 -17.89 -13.07 24.66
N ALA A 370 -18.40 -14.28 24.40
CA ALA A 370 -18.89 -15.19 25.42
C ALA A 370 -17.76 -15.83 26.24
N ALA A 371 -16.60 -16.08 25.62
CA ALA A 371 -15.39 -16.55 26.31
C ALA A 371 -14.96 -15.56 27.40
N LEU A 372 -15.23 -14.29 27.17
CA LEU A 372 -14.92 -13.17 28.06
C LEU A 372 -16.08 -12.75 28.96
N GLY A 373 -17.21 -13.45 28.92
CA GLY A 373 -18.36 -13.08 29.75
C GLY A 373 -18.85 -11.64 29.52
N ILE A 374 -18.50 -11.01 28.39
CA ILE A 374 -18.99 -9.69 28.00
C ILE A 374 -20.38 -9.83 27.41
N HIS A 375 -20.55 -10.81 26.51
CA HIS A 375 -21.85 -11.12 25.92
C HIS A 375 -21.93 -12.60 25.48
N PRO A 376 -22.83 -13.43 26.04
CA PRO A 376 -23.71 -13.13 27.17
C PRO A 376 -22.94 -12.70 28.43
N PHE A 377 -23.54 -11.82 29.23
CA PHE A 377 -22.87 -11.26 30.40
C PHE A 377 -22.68 -12.33 31.48
N ASN A 378 -21.42 -12.76 31.70
CA ASN A 378 -21.05 -13.77 32.69
C ASN A 378 -19.59 -13.59 33.20
N PRO A 379 -19.30 -12.50 33.93
CA PRO A 379 -17.98 -12.31 34.56
C PRO A 379 -17.54 -13.44 35.50
N PRO A 380 -18.40 -14.06 36.32
CA PRO A 380 -17.97 -15.12 37.24
C PRO A 380 -17.26 -16.28 36.53
N LYS A 381 -17.69 -16.65 35.32
CA LYS A 381 -17.03 -17.67 34.50
C LYS A 381 -15.57 -17.33 34.24
N VAL A 382 -15.29 -16.08 33.85
CA VAL A 382 -13.93 -15.62 33.53
C VAL A 382 -13.09 -15.47 34.80
N LEU A 383 -13.66 -14.86 35.84
CA LEU A 383 -12.98 -14.69 37.12
C LEU A 383 -12.60 -16.04 37.75
N ASN A 384 -13.43 -17.08 37.57
CA ASN A 384 -13.13 -18.43 38.06
C ASN A 384 -12.04 -19.14 37.24
N ILE A 385 -11.95 -18.90 35.93
CA ILE A 385 -10.85 -19.39 35.09
C ILE A 385 -9.55 -18.72 35.50
N LEU A 386 -9.58 -17.40 35.72
CA LEU A 386 -8.44 -16.62 36.19
C LEU A 386 -7.99 -17.06 37.59
N LYS A 387 -8.88 -17.58 38.44
CA LYS A 387 -8.51 -18.10 39.78
C LYS A 387 -7.92 -19.51 39.78
N LYS A 388 -8.07 -20.31 38.70
CA LYS A 388 -7.56 -21.69 38.64
C LYS A 388 -6.10 -21.74 38.17
N LYS A 389 -5.23 -22.39 38.97
CA LYS A 389 -3.89 -22.82 38.52
C LYS A 389 -4.02 -23.78 37.34
N ILE A 390 -3.30 -23.53 36.25
CA ILE A 390 -3.11 -24.49 35.16
C ILE A 390 -2.17 -25.59 35.71
N PRO A 391 -2.58 -26.86 35.80
CA PRO A 391 -1.65 -27.95 36.06
C PRO A 391 -0.71 -28.09 34.86
N SER A 392 0.57 -28.34 35.13
CA SER A 392 1.56 -28.68 34.09
C SER A 392 1.04 -29.82 33.20
N PRO A 393 1.34 -29.83 31.90
CA PRO A 393 0.96 -30.93 31.03
C PRO A 393 1.56 -32.23 31.55
N ILE A 394 0.71 -33.17 31.94
CA ILE A 394 1.11 -34.56 32.16
C ILE A 394 1.47 -35.10 30.78
N SER A 395 2.75 -35.45 30.59
CA SER A 395 3.21 -36.22 29.44
C SER A 395 2.58 -37.61 29.53
N SER A 396 1.46 -37.82 28.83
CA SER A 396 0.92 -39.14 28.61
C SER A 396 1.51 -39.70 27.31
N ASP A 397 2.64 -40.38 27.44
CA ASP A 397 3.15 -41.29 26.41
C ASP A 397 2.22 -42.50 26.32
N ILE A 398 1.23 -42.42 25.43
CA ILE A 398 0.44 -43.58 25.02
C ILE A 398 1.04 -44.07 23.69
N GLU A 399 1.92 -45.07 23.78
CA GLU A 399 2.36 -45.87 22.63
C GLU A 399 1.17 -46.67 22.07
N ASN A 400 0.50 -46.12 21.05
CA ASN A 400 -0.42 -46.88 20.23
C ASN A 400 0.35 -47.64 19.14
N LYS A 401 0.74 -48.88 19.43
CA LYS A 401 1.13 -49.86 18.39
C LYS A 401 -0.10 -50.28 17.59
N ARG A 402 -0.38 -49.58 16.49
CA ARG A 402 -1.28 -50.09 15.45
C ARG A 402 -0.57 -51.22 14.70
N LYS A 403 -1.11 -52.44 14.79
CA LYS A 403 -0.75 -53.54 13.90
C LYS A 403 -1.19 -53.18 12.47
N THR A 404 -0.27 -53.25 11.53
CA THR A 404 -0.55 -53.19 10.10
C THR A 404 -1.40 -54.39 9.68
N PRO A 405 -2.42 -54.23 8.83
CA PRO A 405 -3.15 -55.36 8.25
C PRO A 405 -2.19 -56.20 7.41
N GLY A 406 -2.17 -57.51 7.64
CA GLY A 406 -1.44 -58.45 6.79
C GLY A 406 -2.04 -58.46 5.40
N SER A 407 -1.22 -58.22 4.37
CA SER A 407 -1.63 -58.34 2.98
C SER A 407 -1.77 -59.82 2.64
N GLU A 408 -2.97 -60.25 2.27
CA GLU A 408 -3.21 -61.53 1.62
C GLU A 408 -2.45 -61.56 0.28
N LYS A 409 -1.72 -62.65 0.03
CA LYS A 409 -1.03 -62.89 -1.24
C LYS A 409 -2.05 -63.39 -2.26
N SER A 410 -2.26 -62.62 -3.32
CA SER A 410 -3.00 -63.08 -4.51
C SER A 410 -2.10 -63.94 -5.41
N ASP A 411 -2.56 -65.14 -5.76
CA ASP A 411 -1.90 -66.07 -6.67
C ASP A 411 -1.99 -65.60 -8.14
N LEU A 412 -1.22 -64.56 -8.50
CA LEU A 412 -0.97 -64.18 -9.89
C LEU A 412 0.44 -64.58 -10.31
N SER A 413 0.62 -65.00 -11.57
CA SER A 413 1.91 -65.34 -12.17
C SER A 413 2.96 -64.22 -11.97
N GLU A 414 4.22 -64.60 -11.73
CA GLU A 414 5.32 -63.68 -11.39
C GLU A 414 5.53 -62.58 -12.45
N ALA A 415 5.32 -62.91 -13.73
CA ALA A 415 5.37 -61.96 -14.84
C ALA A 415 4.23 -60.92 -14.78
N THR A 416 3.01 -61.34 -14.44
CA THR A 416 1.87 -60.43 -14.24
C THR A 416 2.05 -59.55 -13.01
N GLN A 417 2.65 -60.05 -11.92
CA GLN A 417 2.97 -59.23 -10.75
C GLN A 417 4.03 -58.16 -11.06
N LEU A 418 5.04 -58.52 -11.86
CA LEU A 418 6.09 -57.58 -12.29
C LEU A 418 5.52 -56.49 -13.21
N ALA A 419 4.66 -56.87 -14.16
CA ALA A 419 3.97 -55.93 -15.04
C ALA A 419 3.03 -55.00 -14.26
N LEU A 420 2.26 -55.51 -13.30
CA LEU A 420 1.40 -54.70 -12.43
C LEU A 420 2.21 -53.72 -11.57
N LYS A 421 3.34 -54.15 -10.99
CA LYS A 421 4.25 -53.27 -10.24
C LYS A 421 4.86 -52.18 -11.13
N ALA A 422 5.23 -52.51 -12.36
CA ALA A 422 5.73 -51.54 -13.33
C ALA A 422 4.65 -50.52 -13.71
N LEU A 423 3.43 -50.98 -14.02
CA LEU A 423 2.29 -50.12 -14.32
C LEU A 423 1.93 -49.20 -13.14
N GLN A 424 1.90 -49.72 -11.91
CA GLN A 424 1.69 -48.92 -10.70
C GLN A 424 2.80 -47.87 -10.52
N LYS A 425 4.06 -48.23 -10.77
CA LYS A 425 5.18 -47.30 -10.72
C LYS A 425 5.05 -46.18 -11.75
N TYR A 426 4.69 -46.51 -13.00
CA TYR A 426 4.49 -45.53 -14.06
C TYR A 426 3.27 -44.64 -13.81
N ALA A 427 2.17 -45.20 -13.30
CA ALA A 427 0.98 -44.43 -12.91
C ALA A 427 1.33 -43.39 -11.83
N VAL A 428 2.01 -43.80 -10.76
CA VAL A 428 2.47 -42.89 -9.70
C VAL A 428 3.46 -41.85 -10.24
N GLN A 429 4.37 -42.23 -11.13
CA GLN A 429 5.28 -41.27 -11.77
C GLN A 429 4.54 -40.23 -12.60
N ASN A 430 3.55 -40.65 -13.39
CA ASN A 430 2.75 -39.74 -14.21
C ASN A 430 1.93 -38.78 -13.35
N GLU A 431 1.26 -39.28 -12.30
CA GLU A 431 0.52 -38.43 -11.35
C GLU A 431 1.44 -37.39 -10.67
N ILE A 432 2.65 -37.80 -10.27
CA ILE A 432 3.65 -36.87 -9.69
C ILE A 432 4.06 -35.81 -10.73
N LEU A 433 4.33 -36.23 -11.98
CA LEU A 433 4.74 -35.32 -13.06
C LEU A 433 3.64 -34.32 -13.41
N GLU A 434 2.38 -34.76 -13.48
CA GLU A 434 1.22 -33.88 -13.70
C GLU A 434 1.09 -32.85 -12.58
N HIS A 435 1.20 -33.28 -11.32
CA HIS A 435 1.20 -32.37 -10.17
C HIS A 435 2.35 -31.35 -10.22
N GLN A 436 3.55 -31.77 -10.62
CA GLN A 436 4.71 -30.89 -10.78
C GLN A 436 4.51 -29.89 -11.92
N GLN A 437 3.99 -30.33 -13.07
CA GLN A 437 3.71 -29.46 -14.20
C GLN A 437 2.68 -28.39 -13.83
N GLN A 438 1.58 -28.78 -13.20
CA GLN A 438 0.56 -27.85 -12.72
C GLN A 438 1.18 -26.82 -11.76
N GLY A 439 1.99 -27.28 -10.80
CA GLY A 439 2.65 -26.40 -9.85
C GLY A 439 3.66 -25.43 -10.46
N LEU A 440 4.39 -25.87 -11.48
CA LEU A 440 5.29 -25.01 -12.25
C LEU A 440 4.53 -23.97 -13.07
N VAL A 441 3.40 -24.35 -13.68
CA VAL A 441 2.53 -23.41 -14.40
C VAL A 441 2.01 -22.33 -13.45
N ASP A 442 1.51 -22.71 -12.29
CA ASP A 442 1.02 -21.78 -11.27
C ASP A 442 2.13 -20.86 -10.75
N ALA A 443 3.33 -21.41 -10.53
CA ALA A 443 4.50 -20.63 -10.15
C ALA A 443 4.92 -19.62 -11.24
N LEU A 444 4.87 -20.03 -12.51
CA LEU A 444 5.21 -19.17 -13.65
C LEU A 444 4.16 -18.04 -13.80
N ILE A 445 2.88 -18.33 -13.57
CA ILE A 445 1.82 -17.31 -13.51
C ILE A 445 2.08 -16.32 -12.37
N GLY A 446 2.43 -16.80 -11.17
CA GLY A 446 2.81 -15.97 -10.03
C GLY A 446 4.02 -15.07 -10.32
N GLU A 447 5.06 -15.63 -10.92
CA GLU A 447 6.28 -14.93 -11.30
C GLU A 447 6.04 -13.86 -12.38
N LYS A 448 5.21 -14.18 -13.39
CA LYS A 448 4.75 -13.18 -14.38
C LYS A 448 3.97 -12.04 -13.75
N LYS A 449 3.15 -12.31 -12.72
CA LYS A 449 2.47 -11.24 -11.96
C LYS A 449 3.48 -10.37 -11.20
N ARG A 450 4.54 -10.96 -10.64
CA ARG A 450 5.60 -10.25 -9.91
C ARG A 450 6.44 -9.33 -10.82
N GLN A 451 6.78 -9.79 -12.02
CA GLN A 451 7.60 -9.00 -12.97
C GLN A 451 6.91 -7.73 -13.46
N LYS A 452 5.58 -7.62 -13.32
CA LYS A 452 4.86 -6.39 -13.60
C LYS A 452 5.21 -5.35 -12.55
N ARG A 453 5.95 -4.30 -12.95
CA ARG A 453 6.18 -3.14 -12.08
C ARG A 453 4.84 -2.48 -11.75
N GLY A 454 4.54 -2.40 -10.46
CA GLY A 454 3.38 -1.66 -9.96
C GLY A 454 3.54 -0.18 -10.26
N ARG A 455 2.43 0.46 -10.65
CA ARG A 455 2.33 1.92 -10.69
C ARG A 455 1.61 2.37 -9.41
N PRO A 456 2.02 3.50 -8.82
CA PRO A 456 1.24 4.13 -7.76
C PRO A 456 -0.16 4.46 -8.29
N LEU A 457 -1.19 4.26 -7.48
CA LEU A 457 -2.58 4.56 -7.86
C LEU A 457 -2.86 6.06 -7.91
N GLY A 458 -1.95 6.90 -7.42
CA GLY A 458 -2.10 8.35 -7.37
C GLY A 458 -3.20 8.77 -6.39
N LEU A 459 -3.42 7.98 -5.33
CA LEU A 459 -4.54 8.18 -4.41
C LEU A 459 -4.25 9.26 -3.36
N ILE A 460 -2.97 9.51 -3.07
CA ILE A 460 -2.52 10.53 -2.12
C ILE A 460 -3.05 11.89 -2.58
N ASP A 461 -3.60 12.63 -1.61
CA ASP A 461 -3.95 14.03 -1.82
C ASP A 461 -2.69 14.88 -2.11
N LYS A 462 -2.66 15.53 -3.27
CA LYS A 462 -1.49 16.30 -3.71
C LYS A 462 -1.25 17.54 -2.86
N ASP A 463 -2.31 18.05 -2.24
CA ASP A 463 -2.24 19.25 -1.43
C ASP A 463 -1.61 18.95 -0.06
N ASN A 464 -1.82 17.73 0.47
CA ASN A 464 -1.28 17.28 1.76
C ASN A 464 -0.64 15.87 1.66
N PRO A 465 0.54 15.73 1.03
CA PRO A 465 1.16 14.43 0.75
C PRO A 465 1.69 13.71 2.00
N GLY A 466 1.87 14.41 3.12
CA GLY A 466 2.36 13.85 4.39
C GLY A 466 1.25 13.42 5.36
N GLU A 467 -0.02 13.68 5.05
CA GLU A 467 -1.13 13.35 5.93
C GLU A 467 -1.50 11.86 5.80
N ALA A 468 -1.81 11.21 6.92
CA ALA A 468 -2.29 9.84 6.91
C ALA A 468 -3.65 9.76 6.17
N GLN A 469 -3.87 8.72 5.35
CA GLN A 469 -5.10 8.60 4.57
C GLN A 469 -5.58 7.15 4.50
N PHE A 470 -6.91 6.97 4.62
CA PHE A 470 -7.59 5.72 4.27
C PHE A 470 -8.30 5.87 2.92
N PHE A 471 -8.11 4.86 2.09
CA PHE A 471 -8.72 4.74 0.78
C PHE A 471 -9.88 3.74 0.86
N SER A 472 -11.08 4.24 0.55
CA SER A 472 -12.30 3.43 0.49
C SER A 472 -12.34 2.61 -0.81
N PRO A 473 -13.16 1.54 -0.87
CA PRO A 473 -13.36 0.75 -2.10
C PRO A 473 -13.67 1.62 -3.32
N GLY A 474 -14.63 2.54 -3.19
CA GLY A 474 -15.03 3.42 -4.29
C GLY A 474 -13.93 4.40 -4.73
N ARG A 475 -13.06 4.87 -3.81
CA ARG A 475 -11.93 5.72 -4.18
C ARG A 475 -10.87 4.94 -4.98
N ILE A 476 -10.64 3.69 -4.61
CA ILE A 476 -9.73 2.79 -5.35
C ILE A 476 -10.29 2.49 -6.75
N GLU A 477 -11.58 2.21 -6.87
CA GLU A 477 -12.23 1.98 -8.17
C GLU A 477 -12.20 3.22 -9.06
N ALA A 478 -12.50 4.39 -8.51
CA ALA A 478 -12.41 5.65 -9.24
C ALA A 478 -10.99 5.90 -9.78
N ALA A 479 -9.96 5.66 -8.97
CA ALA A 479 -8.57 5.79 -9.41
C ALA A 479 -8.23 4.80 -10.55
N ARG A 480 -8.69 3.54 -10.47
CA ARG A 480 -8.52 2.56 -11.55
C ARG A 480 -9.21 2.99 -12.83
N GLN A 481 -10.45 3.48 -12.76
CA GLN A 481 -11.18 3.98 -13.92
C GLN A 481 -10.45 5.18 -14.55
N GLN A 482 -9.93 6.10 -13.74
CA GLN A 482 -9.12 7.22 -14.24
C GLN A 482 -7.87 6.74 -14.97
N ILE A 483 -7.13 5.77 -14.40
CA ILE A 483 -5.94 5.18 -15.04
C ILE A 483 -6.30 4.52 -16.38
N GLN A 484 -7.39 3.75 -16.42
CA GLN A 484 -7.88 3.11 -17.66
C GLN A 484 -8.29 4.13 -18.70
N ASN A 485 -9.00 5.20 -18.32
CA ASN A 485 -9.41 6.26 -19.23
C ASN A 485 -8.20 6.99 -19.82
N ILE A 486 -7.18 7.28 -19.00
CA ILE A 486 -5.92 7.88 -19.47
C ILE A 486 -5.20 6.94 -20.45
N GLU A 487 -5.19 5.64 -20.19
CA GLU A 487 -4.54 4.66 -21.07
C GLU A 487 -5.30 4.49 -22.40
N LEU A 488 -6.63 4.45 -22.36
CA LEU A 488 -7.49 4.46 -23.54
C LEU A 488 -7.29 5.72 -24.38
N GLN A 489 -7.22 6.90 -23.77
CA GLN A 489 -6.93 8.16 -24.48
C GLN A 489 -5.55 8.13 -25.14
N LYS A 490 -4.54 7.56 -24.46
CA LYS A 490 -3.19 7.40 -25.05
C LYS A 490 -3.20 6.44 -26.24
N GLU A 491 -3.91 5.32 -26.15
CA GLU A 491 -4.06 4.36 -27.26
C GLU A 491 -4.81 5.00 -28.44
N GLN A 492 -5.92 5.70 -28.18
CA GLN A 492 -6.65 6.45 -29.20
C GLN A 492 -5.75 7.49 -29.89
N GLY A 493 -5.00 8.27 -29.12
CA GLY A 493 -4.04 9.24 -29.68
C GLY A 493 -2.95 8.59 -30.54
N LYS A 494 -2.48 7.38 -30.20
CA LYS A 494 -1.53 6.62 -31.06
C LYS A 494 -2.19 6.16 -32.35
N ILE A 495 -3.42 5.65 -32.29
CA ILE A 495 -4.19 5.20 -33.45
C ILE A 495 -4.46 6.38 -34.38
N GLU A 496 -4.91 7.52 -33.85
CA GLU A 496 -5.13 8.75 -34.60
C GLU A 496 -3.84 9.25 -35.26
N ALA A 497 -2.71 9.24 -34.53
CA ALA A 497 -1.42 9.62 -35.08
C ALA A 497 -0.96 8.66 -36.19
N ALA A 498 -1.19 7.35 -36.05
CA ALA A 498 -0.90 6.35 -37.08
C ALA A 498 -1.79 6.57 -38.32
N ASN A 499 -3.11 6.73 -38.14
CA ASN A 499 -4.04 7.01 -39.22
C ASN A 499 -3.67 8.28 -39.97
N ARG A 500 -3.29 9.35 -39.25
CA ARG A 500 -2.82 10.61 -39.86
C ARG A 500 -1.52 10.43 -40.66
N ARG A 501 -0.62 9.53 -40.24
CA ARG A 501 0.59 9.19 -41.01
C ARG A 501 0.23 8.42 -42.28
N THR A 502 -0.66 7.44 -42.19
CA THR A 502 -1.11 6.64 -43.34
C THR A 502 -1.84 7.51 -44.37
N GLN A 503 -2.75 8.39 -43.94
CA GLN A 503 -3.44 9.35 -44.81
C GLN A 503 -2.45 10.28 -45.52
N LYS A 504 -1.45 10.82 -44.81
CA LYS A 504 -0.40 11.64 -45.42
C LYS A 504 0.45 10.86 -46.43
N ALA A 505 0.74 9.59 -46.18
CA ALA A 505 1.49 8.73 -47.10
C ALA A 505 0.67 8.44 -48.37
N PHE A 506 -0.62 8.12 -48.22
CA PHE A 506 -1.52 7.89 -49.34
C PHE A 506 -1.70 9.14 -50.20
N ALA A 507 -1.91 10.31 -49.59
CA ALA A 507 -1.99 11.58 -50.30
C ALA A 507 -0.68 11.93 -51.06
N ARG A 508 0.49 11.55 -50.52
CA ARG A 508 1.77 11.69 -51.22
C ARG A 508 1.88 10.75 -52.42
N GLN A 509 1.43 9.50 -52.29
CA GLN A 509 1.40 8.54 -53.40
C GLN A 509 0.46 8.98 -54.52
N GLN A 510 -0.76 9.42 -54.19
CA GLN A 510 -1.72 9.93 -55.18
C GLN A 510 -1.15 11.12 -55.94
N LYS A 511 -0.53 12.09 -55.24
CA LYS A 511 0.15 13.22 -55.90
C LYS A 511 1.30 12.78 -56.78
N ALA A 512 2.08 11.78 -56.36
CA ALA A 512 3.18 11.25 -57.18
C ALA A 512 2.67 10.55 -58.44
N GLN A 513 1.59 9.77 -58.34
CA GLN A 513 0.92 9.13 -59.48
C GLN A 513 0.36 10.18 -60.45
N GLU A 514 -0.34 11.21 -59.94
CA GLU A 514 -0.88 12.28 -60.80
C GLU A 514 0.24 13.05 -61.53
N ILE A 515 1.37 13.32 -60.86
CA ILE A 515 2.53 13.94 -61.49
C ILE A 515 3.14 13.04 -62.58
N GLN A 516 3.18 11.72 -62.35
CA GLN A 516 3.72 10.76 -63.29
C GLN A 516 2.82 10.60 -64.53
N GLU A 517 1.51 10.48 -64.33
CA GLU A 517 0.52 10.48 -65.41
C GLU A 517 0.61 11.76 -66.26
N ARG A 518 0.69 12.94 -65.63
CA ARG A 518 0.89 14.21 -66.35
C ARG A 518 2.22 14.29 -67.11
N ARG A 519 3.26 13.58 -66.67
CA ARG A 519 4.54 13.50 -67.41
C ARG A 519 4.41 12.57 -68.61
N GLU A 520 3.75 11.43 -68.44
CA GLU A 520 3.53 10.46 -69.52
C GLU A 520 2.63 11.04 -70.61
N THR A 521 1.56 11.76 -70.27
CA THR A 521 0.71 12.44 -71.26
C THR A 521 1.52 13.46 -72.07
N ARG A 522 2.32 14.30 -71.41
CA ARG A 522 3.20 15.27 -72.08
C ARG A 522 4.24 14.62 -73.00
N ILE A 523 4.75 13.44 -72.65
CA ILE A 523 5.68 12.68 -73.51
C ILE A 523 4.92 12.16 -74.74
N ARG A 524 3.74 11.56 -74.56
CA ARG A 524 2.91 11.07 -75.67
C ARG A 524 2.53 12.19 -76.64
N GLU A 525 2.09 13.33 -76.13
CA GLU A 525 1.78 14.52 -76.95
C GLU A 525 2.99 15.00 -77.77
N ARG A 526 4.19 14.98 -77.18
CA ARG A 526 5.43 15.35 -77.89
C ARG A 526 5.81 14.33 -78.95
N GLU A 527 5.64 13.04 -78.68
CA GLU A 527 5.91 11.97 -79.65
C GLU A 527 4.93 12.00 -80.81
N GLU A 528 3.63 12.20 -80.56
CA GLU A 528 2.63 12.37 -81.62
C GLU A 528 2.94 13.59 -82.49
N LYS A 529 3.29 14.72 -81.88
CA LYS A 529 3.68 15.92 -82.61
C LYS A 529 4.92 15.67 -83.47
N ARG A 530 5.94 14.97 -82.95
CA ARG A 530 7.12 14.57 -83.74
C ARG A 530 6.76 13.65 -84.90
N ARG A 531 5.87 12.67 -84.70
CA ARG A 531 5.40 11.79 -85.78
C ARG A 531 4.64 12.56 -86.86
N GLN A 532 3.80 13.52 -86.47
CA GLN A 532 3.12 14.40 -87.42
C GLN A 532 4.12 15.25 -88.22
N GLU A 533 5.10 15.87 -87.55
CA GLU A 533 6.15 16.65 -88.21
C GLU A 533 7.01 15.79 -89.15
N GLU A 534 7.30 14.53 -88.81
CA GLU A 534 8.00 13.59 -89.67
C GLU A 534 7.16 13.17 -90.89
N LEU A 535 5.88 12.85 -90.70
CA LEU A 535 4.94 12.56 -91.79
C LEU A 535 4.81 13.74 -92.75
N GLU A 536 4.70 14.96 -92.22
CA GLU A 536 4.60 16.19 -93.01
C GLU A 536 5.89 16.48 -93.79
N LYS A 537 7.06 16.30 -93.18
CA LYS A 537 8.36 16.38 -93.87
C LYS A 537 8.50 15.33 -94.97
N GLU A 538 8.04 14.10 -94.72
CA GLU A 538 8.10 13.02 -95.71
C GLU A 538 7.17 13.32 -96.89
N GLN A 539 5.93 13.78 -96.64
CA GLN A 539 5.02 14.24 -97.68
C GLN A 539 5.63 15.39 -98.51
N LEU A 540 6.28 16.35 -97.84
CA LEU A 540 6.96 17.46 -98.52
C LEU A 540 8.15 16.97 -99.37
N ARG A 541 8.87 15.95 -98.89
CA ARG A 541 9.99 15.32 -99.61
C ARG A 541 9.50 14.59 -100.87
N VAL A 542 8.45 13.79 -100.74
CA VAL A 542 7.79 13.10 -101.87
C VAL A 542 7.26 14.12 -102.89
N ALA A 543 6.62 15.20 -102.44
CA ALA A 543 6.14 16.27 -103.32
C ALA A 543 7.29 16.99 -104.05
N ARG A 544 8.42 17.25 -103.36
CA ARG A 544 9.62 17.83 -103.97
C ARG A 544 10.30 16.88 -104.96
N GLU A 545 10.33 15.58 -104.68
CA GLU A 545 10.84 14.57 -105.63
C GLU A 545 9.95 14.48 -106.86
N ALA A 546 8.62 14.45 -106.71
CA ALA A 546 7.69 14.51 -107.83
C ALA A 546 7.89 15.79 -108.67
N GLN A 547 8.13 16.95 -108.04
CA GLN A 547 8.44 18.19 -108.77
C GLN A 547 9.81 18.15 -109.47
N LYS A 548 10.82 17.50 -108.87
CA LYS A 548 12.15 17.32 -109.49
C LYS A 548 12.11 16.33 -110.67
N GLU A 549 11.31 15.27 -110.58
CA GLU A 549 11.02 14.35 -111.69
C GLU A 549 10.35 15.09 -112.86
N VAL A 550 9.34 15.93 -112.58
CA VAL A 550 8.68 16.78 -113.59
C VAL A 550 9.64 17.80 -114.20
N LYS A 551 10.61 18.32 -113.44
CA LYS A 551 11.68 19.21 -113.96
C LYS A 551 12.72 18.45 -114.79
N ARG A 552 13.14 17.25 -114.36
CA ARG A 552 14.08 16.39 -115.10
C ARG A 552 13.50 15.88 -116.43
N ALA A 553 12.17 15.79 -116.55
CA ALA A 553 11.51 15.50 -117.82
C ALA A 553 11.54 16.68 -118.82
N LYS A 554 11.79 17.93 -118.37
CA LYS A 554 11.79 19.13 -119.22
C LYS A 554 13.17 19.57 -119.73
N GLU A 555 14.26 19.05 -119.19
CA GLU A 555 15.63 19.42 -119.60
C GLU A 555 16.43 18.18 -120.02
N ARG A 556 16.39 17.86 -121.32
CA ARG A 556 17.41 17.02 -121.99
C ARG A 556 17.75 17.64 -123.35
N PRO A 557 19.04 17.93 -123.60
CA PRO A 557 19.64 17.66 -124.90
C PRO A 557 20.79 16.64 -124.79
N ALA A 558 21.18 16.13 -125.96
CA ALA A 558 21.82 14.84 -126.18
C ALA A 558 23.35 14.88 -126.36
N LYS A 559 23.94 13.67 -126.31
CA LYS A 559 25.29 13.21 -126.78
C LYS A 559 26.47 13.54 -125.84
N GLN A 560 27.55 12.77 -125.73
CA GLN A 560 28.04 11.55 -126.39
C GLN A 560 29.17 10.92 -125.53
N VAL A 561 29.23 9.59 -125.54
CA VAL A 561 30.39 8.66 -125.53
C VAL A 561 31.80 9.22 -125.27
N ASN A 562 32.54 8.72 -124.26
CA ASN A 562 33.71 7.85 -124.50
C ASN A 562 34.38 7.19 -123.27
N THR A 563 35.04 6.10 -123.62
CA THR A 563 35.79 5.04 -122.92
C THR A 563 37.03 5.43 -122.09
N LYS A 564 37.35 4.63 -121.05
CA LYS A 564 38.67 3.97 -120.73
C LYS A 564 38.70 3.45 -119.28
N LYS A 565 38.75 2.12 -119.07
CA LYS A 565 39.94 1.25 -118.82
C LYS A 565 40.49 1.30 -117.37
N ARG A 566 40.46 0.12 -116.71
CA ARG A 566 41.46 -0.52 -115.79
C ARG A 566 41.95 0.32 -114.59
N ARG A 567 42.08 -0.20 -113.37
CA ARG A 567 42.84 -1.41 -112.97
C ARG A 567 42.65 -1.72 -111.47
N TYR A 568 43.00 -2.96 -111.14
CA TYR A 568 43.08 -3.67 -109.86
C TYR A 568 43.81 -3.00 -108.68
N SER A 569 43.61 -3.64 -107.51
CA SER A 569 44.53 -3.91 -106.38
C SER A 569 44.45 -2.99 -105.14
N LYS A 570 44.65 -3.44 -103.88
CA LYS A 570 44.68 -4.73 -103.14
C LYS A 570 45.16 -4.38 -101.70
N VAL A 571 44.66 -5.08 -100.65
CA VAL A 571 45.26 -5.22 -99.27
C VAL A 571 45.28 -3.90 -98.44
N ILE A 572 45.14 -3.81 -97.11
CA ILE A 572 45.76 -4.54 -96.00
C ILE A 572 44.90 -4.44 -94.71
N GLU A 573 44.94 -5.55 -93.96
CA GLU A 573 44.48 -5.81 -92.58
C GLU A 573 45.02 -4.82 -91.54
N SER A 574 44.39 -4.72 -90.35
CA SER A 574 44.93 -5.37 -89.14
C SER A 574 44.32 -4.88 -87.82
N ASN A 575 44.19 -5.88 -86.96
CA ASN A 575 43.96 -6.01 -85.54
C ASN A 575 44.38 -4.92 -84.53
N GLU A 576 43.74 -5.08 -83.36
CA GLU A 576 44.29 -5.08 -81.99
C GLU A 576 44.30 -3.81 -81.12
N GLU A 577 43.44 -3.86 -80.10
CA GLU A 577 43.76 -3.85 -78.66
C GLU A 577 44.25 -2.59 -77.89
N VAL A 578 43.61 -2.42 -76.72
CA VAL A 578 44.21 -2.10 -75.39
C VAL A 578 44.32 -0.62 -74.92
N SER A 579 43.51 -0.34 -73.89
CA SER A 579 43.89 0.24 -72.58
C SER A 579 43.96 1.74 -72.29
N SER A 580 43.14 2.12 -71.29
CA SER A 580 43.42 3.07 -70.18
C SER A 580 43.55 4.57 -70.53
N LYS A 581 43.20 5.57 -69.71
CA LYS A 581 43.11 5.69 -68.24
C LYS A 581 42.35 7.01 -67.93
N ARG A 582 41.51 6.99 -66.88
CA ARG A 582 41.03 8.15 -66.07
C ARG A 582 42.22 8.95 -65.47
N PRO A 583 42.10 10.22 -64.98
CA PRO A 583 41.46 10.56 -63.66
C PRO A 583 40.91 12.01 -63.45
N LYS A 584 39.82 12.22 -62.68
CA LYS A 584 39.67 12.70 -61.25
C LYS A 584 39.63 14.25 -61.10
N THR A 585 38.99 14.95 -60.13
CA THR A 585 38.14 14.72 -58.92
C THR A 585 37.67 16.08 -58.34
N GLY A 586 36.67 16.08 -57.44
CA GLY A 586 36.43 17.15 -56.44
C GLY A 586 35.11 17.04 -55.67
N ILE A 587 34.95 16.07 -54.74
CA ILE A 587 34.94 16.19 -53.25
C ILE A 587 33.71 16.87 -52.62
N SER A 588 33.07 16.15 -51.66
CA SER A 588 32.74 16.74 -50.36
C SER A 588 32.88 15.70 -49.22
N ARG A 589 33.27 16.20 -48.04
CA ARG A 589 33.71 15.50 -46.84
C ARG A 589 32.58 15.38 -45.82
N SER A 590 32.18 14.17 -45.45
CA SER A 590 31.92 13.75 -44.05
C SER A 590 31.47 12.29 -44.04
N GLY A 591 32.32 11.41 -43.51
CA GLY A 591 32.17 9.96 -43.62
C GLY A 591 31.07 9.35 -42.75
N ARG A 592 30.31 8.42 -43.34
CA ARG A 592 29.94 7.12 -42.74
C ARG A 592 29.41 6.19 -43.84
N ALA A 593 29.93 4.97 -43.86
CA ALA A 593 29.51 3.93 -44.80
C ALA A 593 28.11 3.41 -44.47
N ILE A 594 27.25 3.27 -45.48
CA ILE A 594 26.06 2.43 -45.41
C ILE A 594 26.24 1.34 -46.46
N ASN A 595 26.43 0.10 -45.98
CA ASN A 595 26.32 -1.09 -46.82
C ASN A 595 24.84 -1.28 -47.20
N LEU A 596 24.57 -1.35 -48.50
CA LEU A 596 23.24 -1.66 -49.02
C LEU A 596 22.92 -3.17 -48.88
N PRO A 597 21.66 -3.56 -48.61
CA PRO A 597 21.24 -4.95 -48.48
C PRO A 597 21.39 -5.76 -49.76
N ILE A 598 21.61 -7.07 -49.60
CA ILE A 598 21.92 -8.11 -50.61
C ILE A 598 20.86 -8.24 -51.75
N ARG A 599 19.69 -7.59 -51.65
CA ARG A 599 18.59 -7.73 -52.64
C ARG A 599 18.77 -6.98 -53.97
N PHE A 600 19.91 -6.35 -54.21
CA PHE A 600 20.18 -5.60 -55.46
C PHE A 600 21.58 -5.85 -56.02
N ARG A 601 22.05 -7.10 -55.97
CA ARG A 601 23.23 -7.54 -56.71
C ARG A 601 22.82 -8.64 -57.68
N ASP A 602 22.62 -8.27 -58.94
CA ASP A 602 22.72 -9.15 -60.10
C ASP A 602 24.00 -8.79 -60.87
#